data_AF-A0A351FNK7-F1
#
_entry.id   AF-A0A351FNK7-F1
#
_cell.length_a   1.000
_cell.length_b   1.000
_cell.length_c   1.000
_cell.angle_alpha   90.00
_cell.angle_beta   90.00
_cell.angle_gamma   90.00
#
_symmetry.space_group_name_H-M   'P 1'
#
loop_
_entity.id
_entity.type
_entity.pdbx_description
1 polymer ?
#
loop_
_entity_poly.entity_id
_entity_poly.type
_entity_poly.pdbx_seq_one_letter_code
_entity_poly.pdbx_strand_id
1 'polypeptide(L)' 'MNQTLPCTDKPLAAFQAELLELLDRSDDPDQILRQLQADSRWLPLGEFLADIEPRMLEVAVELVKTWGRRSSETGTD' A
#
# COMPACT_ATOMS: atom_id res chain seq x y z
N MET A 1 -26.83 5.12 10.40
CA MET A 1 -26.05 6.26 9.88
C MET A 1 -25.39 5.77 8.60
N ASN A 2 -25.97 6.08 7.44
CA ASN A 2 -25.39 5.69 6.14
C ASN A 2 -24.43 6.80 5.71
N GLN A 3 -23.13 6.60 5.91
CA GLN A 3 -22.13 7.44 5.25
C GLN A 3 -21.94 6.93 3.83
N THR A 4 -22.64 7.56 2.89
CA THR A 4 -22.35 7.48 1.47
C THR A 4 -21.09 8.32 1.25
N LEU A 5 -19.92 7.69 1.17
CA LEU A 5 -18.68 8.37 0.76
C LEU A 5 -18.86 8.87 -0.68
N PRO A 6 -18.86 10.19 -0.94
CA PRO A 6 -19.03 10.71 -2.28
C PRO A 6 -17.75 10.46 -3.09
N CYS A 7 -17.85 9.68 -4.18
CA CYS A 7 -16.83 9.53 -5.24
C CYS A 7 -15.38 9.30 -4.77
N THR A 8 -15.11 8.14 -4.16
CA THR A 8 -13.84 7.78 -3.49
C THR A 8 -12.78 7.09 -4.37
N ASP A 9 -12.83 7.14 -5.71
CA ASP A 9 -11.83 6.46 -6.55
C ASP A 9 -10.43 7.11 -6.48
N LYS A 10 -10.34 8.45 -6.44
CA LYS A 10 -9.06 9.16 -6.50
C LYS A 10 -8.18 8.99 -5.25
N PRO A 11 -8.73 9.08 -4.01
CA PRO A 11 -7.93 8.89 -2.80
C PRO A 11 -7.43 7.45 -2.64
N LEU A 12 -8.26 6.47 -3.04
CA LEU A 12 -7.90 5.05 -2.95
C LEU A 12 -6.80 4.68 -3.94
N ALA A 13 -6.89 5.15 -5.19
CA ALA A 13 -5.85 4.91 -6.19
C ALA A 13 -4.50 5.51 -5.76
N ALA A 14 -4.50 6.71 -5.17
CA ALA A 14 -3.29 7.34 -4.64
C ALA A 14 -2.69 6.54 -3.46
N PHE A 15 -3.55 6.06 -2.56
CA PHE A 15 -3.13 5.20 -1.45
C PHE A 15 -2.51 3.89 -1.96
N GLN A 16 -3.16 3.23 -2.93
CA GLN A 16 -2.69 1.97 -3.49
C GLN A 16 -1.34 2.13 -4.21
N ALA A 17 -1.15 3.24 -4.93
CA ALA A 17 0.13 3.54 -5.58
C ALA A 17 1.24 3.71 -4.54
N GLU A 18 1.02 4.50 -3.49
CA GLU A 18 1.98 4.69 -2.40
C GLU A 18 2.28 3.36 -1.67
N LEU A 19 1.26 2.56 -1.38
CA LEU A 19 1.42 1.24 -0.76
C LEU A 19 2.31 0.34 -1.63
N LEU A 20 2.10 0.29 -2.94
CA LEU A 20 2.92 -0.50 -3.86
C LEU A 20 4.38 0.01 -3.90
N GLU A 21 4.59 1.32 -3.89
CA GLU A 21 5.94 1.90 -3.81
C GLU A 21 6.65 1.53 -2.49
N LEU A 22 5.93 1.52 -1.37
CA LEU A 22 6.48 1.09 -0.07
C LEU A 22 6.82 -0.40 -0.06
N LEU A 23 5.94 -1.24 -0.61
CA LEU A 23 6.15 -2.69 -0.72
C LEU A 23 7.32 -3.05 -1.65
N ASP A 24 7.62 -2.23 -2.65
CA ASP A 24 8.79 -2.44 -3.51
C ASP A 24 10.11 -2.03 -2.83
N ARG A 25 10.05 -1.03 -1.94
CA ARG A 25 11.23 -0.44 -1.28
C ARG A 25 11.60 -1.07 0.06
N SER A 26 10.65 -1.70 0.75
CA SER A 26 10.84 -2.28 2.08
C SER A 26 10.31 -3.71 2.13
N ASP A 27 11.04 -4.57 2.82
CA ASP A 27 10.65 -5.95 3.11
C ASP A 27 10.16 -6.14 4.55
N ASP A 28 10.06 -5.05 5.33
CA ASP A 28 9.60 -5.03 6.72
C ASP A 28 8.13 -4.56 6.79
N PRO A 29 7.17 -5.49 7.01
CA PRO A 29 5.75 -5.18 7.13
C PRO A 29 5.42 -4.16 8.24
N ASP A 30 6.12 -4.23 9.38
CA ASP A 30 5.90 -3.33 10.51
C ASP A 30 6.39 -1.92 10.19
N GLN A 31 7.48 -1.81 9.43
CA GLN A 31 7.95 -0.52 8.93
C GLN A 31 6.95 0.10 7.93
N ILE A 32 6.42 -0.69 6.99
CA ILE A 32 5.43 -0.23 6.01
C ILE A 32 4.17 0.28 6.72
N LEU A 33 3.63 -0.51 7.66
CA LEU A 33 2.43 -0.13 8.40
C LEU A 33 2.62 1.16 9.22
N ARG A 34 3.77 1.29 9.91
CA ARG A 34 4.10 2.51 10.66
C ARG A 34 4.19 3.74 9.77
N GLN A 35 4.75 3.62 8.57
CA GLN A 35 4.83 4.75 7.64
C GLN A 35 3.45 5.18 7.16
N LEU A 36 2.58 4.22 6.81
CA LEU A 36 1.20 4.51 6.41
C LEU A 36 0.39 5.16 7.53
N GLN A 37 0.57 4.71 8.78
CA GLN A 37 -0.13 5.26 9.94
C GLN A 37 0.40 6.63 10.38
N ALA A 38 1.69 6.90 10.17
CA ALA A 38 2.30 8.19 10.52
C ALA A 38 1.96 9.31 9.53
N ASP A 39 1.53 8.96 8.31
CA ASP A 39 1.23 9.93 7.28
C ASP A 39 -0.21 10.45 7.37
N SER A 40 -0.33 11.73 7.74
CA SER A 40 -1.62 12.43 7.87
C SER A 40 -2.47 12.44 6.59
N ARG A 41 -1.88 12.21 5.40
CA ARG A 41 -2.62 12.06 4.13
C ARG A 41 -3.62 10.90 4.18
N TRP A 42 -3.33 9.87 4.99
CA TRP A 42 -4.12 8.64 5.06
C TRP A 42 -5.05 8.57 6.28
N LEU A 43 -5.19 9.67 7.05
CA LEU A 43 -6.16 9.76 8.16
C LEU A 43 -7.58 9.30 7.80
N PRO A 44 -8.14 9.61 6.60
CA PRO A 44 -9.46 9.11 6.21
C PRO A 44 -9.55 7.59 6.08
N LEU A 45 -8.41 6.92 5.91
CA LEU A 45 -8.28 5.46 5.86
C LEU A 45 -7.84 4.88 7.21
N GLY A 46 -7.84 5.67 8.29
CA GLY A 46 -7.31 5.27 9.60
C GLY A 46 -7.96 3.99 10.16
N GLU A 47 -9.28 3.84 10.02
CA GLU A 47 -9.97 2.60 10.43
C GLU A 47 -9.48 1.40 9.60
N PHE A 48 -9.37 1.55 8.28
CA PHE A 48 -8.83 0.52 7.41
C PHE A 48 -7.39 0.16 7.78
N LEU A 49 -6.53 1.15 8.04
CA LEU A 49 -5.13 0.95 8.44
C LEU A 49 -4.98 0.30 9.83
N ALA A 50 -5.96 0.49 10.72
CA ALA A 50 -5.96 -0.15 12.04
C ALA A 50 -6.30 -1.65 11.95
N ASP A 51 -7.10 -2.03 10.95
CA ASP A 51 -7.55 -3.41 10.74
C ASP A 51 -6.61 -4.23 9.84
N ILE A 52 -5.54 -3.64 9.30
CA ILE A 52 -4.56 -4.38 8.50
C ILE A 52 -3.85 -5.41 9.38
N GLU A 53 -4.02 -6.68 9.04
CA GLU A 53 -3.24 -7.76 9.64
C GLU A 53 -1.80 -7.75 9.08
N PRO A 54 -0.76 -7.83 9.92
CA PRO A 54 0.64 -7.86 9.46
C PRO A 54 0.92 -8.95 8.42
N ARG A 55 0.26 -10.11 8.53
CA ARG A 55 0.36 -11.21 7.55
C ARG A 55 -0.07 -10.82 6.14
N MET A 56 -1.01 -9.88 6.00
CA MET A 56 -1.41 -9.40 4.67
C MET A 56 -0.27 -8.62 4.01
N LEU A 57 0.45 -7.81 4.78
CA LEU A 57 1.61 -7.07 4.30
C LEU A 57 2.78 -8.00 3.97
N GLU A 58 3.02 -9.04 4.79
CA GLU A 58 4.00 -10.10 4.48
C GLU A 58 3.72 -10.73 3.11
N VAL A 59 2.47 -11.14 2.86
CA VAL A 59 2.08 -11.70 1.57
C VAL A 59 2.24 -10.68 0.45
N ALA A 60 1.82 -9.43 0.66
CA ALA A 60 1.93 -8.38 -0.33
C ALA A 60 3.39 -8.09 -0.73
N VAL A 61 4.31 -8.08 0.23
CA VAL A 61 5.76 -7.95 -0.01
C VAL A 61 6.24 -9.08 -0.92
N GLU A 62 5.88 -10.33 -0.61
CA GLU A 62 6.30 -11.48 -1.41
C GLU A 62 5.70 -11.47 -2.83
N LEU A 63 4.45 -11.00 -2.97
CA LEU A 63 3.82 -10.79 -4.28
C LEU A 63 4.58 -9.73 -5.10
N VAL A 64 4.90 -8.58 -4.50
CA VAL A 64 5.62 -7.50 -5.18
C VAL A 64 7.03 -7.93 -5.57
N LYS A 65 7.75 -8.65 -4.70
CA LYS A 65 9.07 -9.21 -5.05
C LYS A 65 9.00 -10.18 -6.22
N THR A 66 7.99 -11.05 -6.25
CA THR A 66 7.89 -12.12 -7.25
C THR A 66 7.40 -11.62 -8.61
N TRP A 67 6.49 -10.64 -8.64
CA TRP A 67 5.82 -10.20 -9.87
C TRP A 67 5.99 -8.70 -10.18
N GLY A 68 6.32 -7.86 -9.22
CA GLY A 68 6.43 -6.39 -9.38
C GLY A 68 7.63 -5.93 -10.21
N ARG A 69 8.73 -6.70 -10.24
CA ARG A 69 9.97 -6.32 -10.94
C ARG A 69 9.97 -6.56 -12.46
N ARG A 70 8.90 -7.12 -13.03
CA ARG A 70 8.89 -7.48 -14.47
C ARG A 70 8.92 -6.29 -15.45
N SER A 71 8.82 -5.06 -14.96
CA SER A 71 8.79 -3.86 -15.81
C SER A 71 10.16 -3.15 -15.97
N SER A 72 11.20 -3.56 -15.25
CA SER A 72 12.53 -2.94 -15.32
C SER A 72 13.62 -3.78 -16.02
N GLU A 73 13.31 -5.01 -16.46
CA GLU A 73 14.21 -5.87 -17.23
C GLU A 73 13.89 -5.90 -18.75
N THR A 74 13.30 -4.83 -19.29
CA THR A 74 13.31 -4.55 -20.74
C THR A 74 14.05 -3.25 -21.01
N GLY A 75 15.37 -3.36 -21.01
CA GLY A 75 16.29 -2.27 -21.30
C GLY A 75 17.72 -2.77 -21.51
N THR A 76 17.87 -3.86 -22.26
CA THR A 76 19.16 -4.30 -22.83
C THR A 76 19.01 -4.26 -24.35
N ASP A 77 19.54 -3.20 -24.98
CA ASP A 77 20.63 -3.27 -25.98
C ASP A 77 21.05 -1.85 -26.38
#